data_AF-A0A9E5STQ9-F1
#
_entry.id   AF-A0A9E5STQ9-F1
#
_cell.length_a   1.000
_cell.length_b   1.000
_cell.length_c   1.000
_cell.angle_alpha   90.00
_cell.angle_beta   90.00
_cell.angle_gamma   90.00
#
_symmetry.space_group_name_H-M   'P 1'
#
loop_
_entity.id
_entity.type
_entity.pdbx_description
1 polymer ?
#
loop_
_entity_poly.entity_id
_entity_poly.type
_entity_poly.pdbx_seq_one_letter_code
_entity_poly.pdbx_strand_id
1 'polypeptide(L)'
;MYSIGKAQLVSISSYAGARKDYVQGGGGNTSVKFDDRLMAIKASGYTLEEITPEKGYVTVDYQKILNYYNTVNTAENKDFEKESLEESLSSVVLLPGMENKRPSVEVGFHAFLGKCVLHTHAVYANILFCSEEGEDIAIKALKGKGLGYVYIPYIDPGFRLALAIKRATDDYLKQNGVAPSLIFLGNHGMIAHGDTAEETIAAHEAACNAIREYLGLDDFPTPMIRKTADGFASDTAYLRSFFARSGADEAFFERLRLYPDQLVDLGGKMG
;
A
#
# COMPACT_ATOMS: atom_id res chain seq x y z
N MET A 1 4.41 24.50 12.43
CA MET A 1 3.62 23.54 13.24
C MET A 1 3.77 22.12 12.72
N TYR A 2 3.62 21.85 11.42
CA TYR A 2 3.65 20.48 10.87
C TYR A 2 5.00 19.98 10.32
N SER A 3 6.11 20.63 10.63
CA SER A 3 7.42 20.30 10.03
C SER A 3 7.87 18.87 10.33
N ILE A 4 7.68 18.39 11.56
CA ILE A 4 8.02 17.02 11.97
C ILE A 4 7.18 15.99 11.19
N GLY A 5 5.86 16.20 11.14
CA GLY A 5 4.96 15.29 10.40
C GLY A 5 5.27 15.25 8.90
N LYS A 6 5.61 16.40 8.29
CA LYS A 6 6.06 16.46 6.90
C LYS A 6 7.35 15.68 6.68
N ALA A 7 8.32 15.81 7.58
CA ALA A 7 9.58 15.07 7.48
C ALA A 7 9.37 13.55 7.58
N GLN A 8 8.49 13.10 8.49
CA GLN A 8 8.11 11.68 8.58
C GLN A 8 7.41 11.19 7.31
N LEU A 9 6.50 11.98 6.74
CA LEU A 9 5.80 11.62 5.51
C LEU A 9 6.76 11.46 4.34
N VAL A 10 7.69 12.41 4.18
CA VAL A 10 8.74 12.32 3.15
C VAL A 10 9.62 11.11 3.38
N SER A 11 10.02 10.83 4.63
CA SER A 11 10.85 9.67 4.97
C SER A 11 10.23 8.34 4.52
N ILE A 12 8.98 8.04 4.94
CA ILE A 12 8.32 6.79 4.56
C ILE A 12 8.02 6.72 3.05
N SER A 13 7.71 7.86 2.43
CA SER A 13 7.38 7.93 1.00
C SER A 13 8.61 7.75 0.12
N SER A 14 9.72 8.43 0.43
CA SER A 14 10.97 8.31 -0.32
C SER A 14 11.60 6.93 -0.15
N TYR A 15 11.51 6.33 1.04
CA TYR A 15 11.98 4.96 1.29
C TYR A 15 11.32 3.96 0.34
N ALA A 16 9.99 3.98 0.26
CA ALA A 16 9.26 3.06 -0.61
C ALA A 16 9.29 3.49 -2.09
N GLY A 17 9.19 4.78 -2.40
CA GLY A 17 9.15 5.31 -3.77
C GLY A 17 10.42 5.03 -4.58
N ALA A 18 11.57 4.95 -3.92
CA ALA A 18 12.85 4.61 -4.54
C ALA A 18 12.98 3.11 -4.90
N ARG A 19 12.05 2.27 -4.45
CA ARG A 19 12.12 0.80 -4.48
C ARG A 19 11.06 0.23 -5.43
N LYS A 20 11.46 -0.16 -6.64
CA LYS A 20 10.52 -0.73 -7.64
C LYS A 20 10.04 -2.15 -7.28
N ASP A 21 10.67 -2.79 -6.31
CA ASP A 21 10.21 -4.00 -5.61
C ASP A 21 9.10 -3.72 -4.59
N TYR A 22 8.91 -2.46 -4.17
CA TYR A 22 7.88 -2.08 -3.19
C TYR A 22 6.67 -1.40 -3.82
N VAL A 23 6.91 -0.50 -4.78
CA VAL A 23 5.83 0.21 -5.48
C VAL A 23 6.12 0.27 -6.97
N GLN A 24 5.10 0.02 -7.78
CA GLN A 24 5.14 0.12 -9.23
C GLN A 24 4.17 1.21 -9.69
N GLY A 25 4.59 2.04 -10.65
CA GLY A 25 3.77 3.13 -11.17
C GLY A 25 3.19 4.04 -10.06
N GLY A 26 1.87 4.19 -10.08
CA GLY A 26 1.11 4.96 -9.10
C GLY A 26 0.66 4.17 -7.86
N GLY A 27 1.05 2.90 -7.73
CA GLY A 27 0.66 2.02 -6.63
C GLY A 27 1.23 2.43 -5.27
N GLY A 28 0.67 1.87 -4.20
CA GLY A 28 1.01 2.20 -2.82
C GLY A 28 0.64 3.63 -2.39
N ASN A 29 0.61 3.84 -1.08
CA ASN A 29 0.33 5.14 -0.47
C ASN A 29 0.86 5.23 0.97
N THR A 30 1.02 6.46 1.42
CA THR A 30 1.57 6.79 2.74
C THR A 30 0.71 7.83 3.42
N SER A 31 0.64 7.78 4.75
CA SER A 31 0.08 8.86 5.56
C SER A 31 0.84 9.10 6.85
N VAL A 32 0.72 10.33 7.35
CA VAL A 32 1.21 10.72 8.68
C VAL A 32 0.18 11.60 9.38
N LYS A 33 -0.23 11.22 10.59
CA LYS A 33 -1.03 12.07 11.49
C LYS A 33 -0.15 13.19 12.03
N PHE A 34 -0.51 14.44 11.72
CA PHE A 34 0.21 15.64 12.13
C PHE A 34 -0.11 16.04 13.58
N ASP A 35 -1.36 15.86 13.97
CA ASP A 35 -1.89 16.10 15.31
C ASP A 35 -3.15 15.24 15.51
N ASP A 36 -3.95 15.53 16.54
CA ASP A 36 -5.17 14.78 16.88
C ASP A 36 -6.35 15.00 15.90
N ARG A 37 -6.16 15.80 14.85
CA ARG A 37 -7.20 16.12 13.86
C ARG A 37 -6.73 15.93 12.43
N LEU A 38 -5.55 16.44 12.08
CA LEU A 38 -5.05 16.48 10.71
C LEU A 38 -4.14 15.30 10.41
N MET A 39 -4.38 14.65 9.29
CA MET A 39 -3.51 13.64 8.71
C MET A 39 -3.14 14.05 7.28
N ALA A 40 -1.86 14.01 6.96
CA ALA A 40 -1.41 14.09 5.58
C ALA A 40 -1.42 12.72 4.93
N ILE A 41 -1.90 12.62 3.69
CA ILE A 41 -1.95 11.38 2.92
C ILE A 41 -1.59 11.66 1.46
N LYS A 42 -0.94 10.69 0.79
CA LYS A 42 -0.65 10.75 -0.64
C LYS A 42 -1.86 11.24 -1.44
N ALA A 43 -1.62 12.25 -2.27
CA ALA A 43 -2.61 12.79 -3.19
C ALA A 43 -2.75 11.89 -4.42
N SER A 44 -3.98 11.73 -4.90
CA SER A 44 -4.24 11.02 -6.16
C SER A 44 -3.50 11.68 -7.33
N GLY A 45 -2.88 10.86 -8.18
CA GLY A 45 -2.09 11.31 -9.34
C GLY A 45 -0.60 11.56 -9.06
N TYR A 46 -0.15 11.34 -7.82
CA TYR A 46 1.27 11.36 -7.44
C TYR A 46 1.80 9.95 -7.15
N THR A 47 3.05 9.71 -7.54
CA THR A 47 3.85 8.59 -7.05
C THR A 47 4.43 8.91 -5.68
N LEU A 48 4.85 7.90 -4.91
CA LEU A 48 5.52 8.13 -3.61
C LEU A 48 6.85 8.87 -3.76
N GLU A 49 7.55 8.67 -4.89
CA GLU A 49 8.82 9.33 -5.21
C GLU A 49 8.69 10.84 -5.41
N GLU A 50 7.49 11.32 -5.78
CA GLU A 50 7.22 12.74 -6.03
C GLU A 50 6.83 13.53 -4.78
N ILE A 51 6.63 12.87 -3.64
CA ILE A 51 6.24 13.52 -2.38
C ILE A 51 7.42 14.32 -1.83
N THR A 52 7.18 15.61 -1.58
CA THR A 52 8.12 16.53 -0.92
C THR A 52 7.43 17.18 0.29
N PRO A 53 8.13 17.97 1.12
CA PRO A 53 7.47 18.71 2.21
C PRO A 53 6.39 19.70 1.72
N GLU A 54 6.42 20.10 0.44
CA GLU A 54 5.54 21.08 -0.18
C GLU A 54 4.46 20.48 -1.09
N LYS A 55 4.68 19.31 -1.70
CA LYS A 55 3.77 18.72 -2.70
C LYS A 55 3.61 17.19 -2.57
N GLY A 56 2.62 16.65 -3.28
CA GLY A 56 2.38 15.20 -3.38
C GLY A 56 1.43 14.60 -2.34
N TYR A 57 0.88 15.43 -1.43
CA TYR A 57 -0.07 15.00 -0.41
C TYR A 57 -1.20 16.01 -0.22
N VAL A 58 -2.31 15.53 0.33
CA VAL A 58 -3.40 16.36 0.86
C VAL A 58 -3.55 16.14 2.35
N THR A 59 -4.16 17.10 3.05
CA THR A 59 -4.47 16.97 4.47
C THR A 59 -5.97 16.75 4.64
N VAL A 60 -6.31 15.84 5.54
CA VAL A 60 -7.69 15.46 5.88
C VAL A 60 -7.91 15.54 7.38
N ASP A 61 -9.13 15.85 7.77
CA ASP A 61 -9.64 15.67 9.13
C ASP A 61 -9.92 14.17 9.36
N TYR A 62 -8.90 13.43 9.79
CA TYR A 62 -8.99 11.97 9.88
C TYR A 62 -9.97 11.53 10.97
N GLN A 63 -10.31 12.40 11.93
CA GLN A 63 -11.30 12.10 12.96
C GLN A 63 -12.70 11.96 12.34
N LYS A 64 -13.03 12.74 11.29
CA LYS A 64 -14.29 12.55 10.56
C LYS A 64 -14.37 11.16 9.92
N ILE A 65 -13.29 10.74 9.26
CA ILE A 65 -13.20 9.42 8.61
C ILE A 65 -13.28 8.31 9.67
N LEU A 66 -12.49 8.42 10.74
CA LEU A 66 -12.51 7.48 11.86
C LEU A 66 -13.91 7.34 12.47
N ASN A 67 -14.60 8.47 12.71
CA ASN A 67 -15.95 8.49 13.25
C ASN A 67 -16.97 7.84 12.33
N TYR A 68 -16.84 8.04 11.01
CA TYR A 68 -17.66 7.33 10.02
C TYR A 68 -17.50 5.81 10.17
N TYR A 69 -16.27 5.29 10.13
CA TYR A 69 -16.03 3.85 10.27
C TYR A 69 -16.39 3.27 11.65
N ASN A 70 -16.41 4.10 12.71
CA ASN A 70 -16.84 3.68 14.04
C ASN A 70 -18.36 3.61 14.20
N THR A 71 -19.12 4.38 13.41
CA THR A 71 -20.58 4.53 13.61
C THR A 71 -21.41 3.99 12.44
N VAL A 72 -20.78 3.67 11.30
CA VAL A 72 -21.47 3.17 10.11
C VAL A 72 -22.25 1.88 10.40
N ASN A 73 -23.56 1.92 10.14
CA ASN A 73 -24.41 0.75 10.24
C ASN A 73 -24.36 -0.06 8.95
N THR A 74 -23.54 -1.11 8.93
CA THR A 74 -23.35 -1.95 7.74
C THR A 74 -24.54 -2.85 7.37
N ALA A 75 -25.61 -2.83 8.18
CA ALA A 75 -26.87 -3.52 7.87
C ALA A 75 -27.80 -2.73 6.94
N GLU A 76 -27.51 -1.44 6.71
CA GLU A 76 -28.26 -0.61 5.77
C GLU A 76 -28.03 -1.05 4.32
N ASN A 77 -29.08 -0.95 3.50
CA ASN A 77 -28.98 -1.23 2.07
C ASN A 77 -28.66 0.05 1.29
N LYS A 78 -27.38 0.41 1.23
CA LYS A 78 -26.88 1.58 0.50
C LYS A 78 -25.51 1.35 -0.11
N ASP A 79 -25.09 2.27 -0.97
CA ASP A 79 -23.77 2.30 -1.59
C ASP A 79 -22.73 2.89 -0.63
N PHE A 80 -22.12 2.01 0.17
CA PHE A 80 -21.09 2.40 1.13
C PHE A 80 -19.78 2.86 0.47
N GLU A 81 -19.48 2.40 -0.74
CA GLU A 81 -18.29 2.85 -1.46
C GLU A 81 -18.42 4.32 -1.81
N LYS A 82 -19.58 4.70 -2.37
CA LYS A 82 -19.90 6.10 -2.66
C LYS A 82 -19.94 6.96 -1.40
N GLU A 83 -20.62 6.52 -0.33
CA GLU A 83 -20.73 7.28 0.91
C GLU A 83 -19.36 7.49 1.58
N SER A 84 -18.54 6.44 1.67
CA SER A 84 -17.19 6.54 2.25
C SER A 84 -16.27 7.46 1.45
N LEU A 85 -16.43 7.49 0.12
CA LEU A 85 -15.74 8.44 -0.76
C LEU A 85 -16.21 9.87 -0.51
N GLU A 86 -17.51 10.11 -0.36
CA GLU A 86 -18.06 11.43 -0.04
C GLU A 86 -17.56 11.95 1.31
N GLU A 87 -17.52 11.08 2.34
CA GLU A 87 -16.93 11.40 3.64
C GLU A 87 -15.43 11.72 3.53
N SER A 88 -14.69 10.92 2.76
CA SER A 88 -13.27 11.14 2.50
C SER A 88 -13.00 12.49 1.81
N LEU A 89 -13.81 12.85 0.82
CA LEU A 89 -13.70 14.13 0.11
C LEU A 89 -14.10 15.32 0.99
N SER A 90 -15.15 15.18 1.82
CA SER A 90 -15.61 16.23 2.73
C SER A 90 -14.66 16.45 3.92
N SER A 91 -13.79 15.49 4.19
CA SER A 91 -12.76 15.57 5.24
C SER A 91 -11.55 16.42 4.84
N VAL A 92 -11.37 16.79 3.57
CA VAL A 92 -10.20 17.54 3.10
C VAL A 92 -10.11 18.92 3.78
N VAL A 93 -8.96 19.22 4.38
CA VAL A 93 -8.66 20.50 5.03
C VAL A 93 -7.33 21.01 4.48
N LEU A 94 -7.36 21.83 3.43
CA LEU A 94 -6.14 22.32 2.79
C LEU A 94 -5.39 23.34 3.66
N LEU A 95 -4.10 23.10 3.87
CA LEU A 95 -3.19 24.09 4.46
C LEU A 95 -2.72 25.09 3.39
N PRO A 96 -2.24 26.28 3.78
CA PRO A 96 -1.71 27.27 2.84
C PRO A 96 -0.63 26.69 1.92
N GLY A 97 -0.78 26.92 0.61
CA GLY A 97 0.15 26.46 -0.42
C GLY A 97 -0.08 25.03 -0.92
N MET A 98 -1.04 24.29 -0.37
CA MET A 98 -1.38 22.94 -0.85
C MET A 98 -2.24 22.99 -2.11
N GLU A 99 -2.03 22.01 -2.98
CA GLU A 99 -2.90 21.78 -4.13
C GLU A 99 -4.25 21.20 -3.72
N ASN A 100 -5.31 21.61 -4.41
CA ASN A 100 -6.63 21.02 -4.26
C ASN A 100 -6.72 19.71 -5.07
N LYS A 101 -6.31 18.60 -4.45
CA LYS A 101 -6.36 17.24 -5.01
C LYS A 101 -7.25 16.35 -4.14
N ARG A 102 -7.57 15.16 -4.67
CA ARG A 102 -8.27 14.13 -3.89
C ARG A 102 -7.26 13.34 -3.04
N PRO A 103 -7.62 12.90 -1.83
CA PRO A 103 -6.82 11.93 -1.08
C PRO A 103 -6.76 10.58 -1.82
N SER A 104 -5.89 9.67 -1.37
CA SER A 104 -5.94 8.27 -1.80
C SER A 104 -7.35 7.69 -1.57
N VAL A 105 -7.79 6.81 -2.46
CA VAL A 105 -9.06 6.07 -2.30
C VAL A 105 -9.06 5.18 -1.05
N GLU A 106 -7.87 4.85 -0.55
CA GLU A 106 -7.65 3.98 0.60
C GLU A 106 -7.51 4.73 1.93
N VAL A 107 -7.78 6.04 1.95
CA VAL A 107 -7.65 6.90 3.15
C VAL A 107 -8.39 6.37 4.38
N GLY A 108 -9.43 5.56 4.19
CA GLY A 108 -10.20 4.91 5.25
C GLY A 108 -9.30 4.21 6.27
N PHE A 109 -8.41 3.31 5.84
CA PHE A 109 -7.58 2.58 6.80
C PHE A 109 -6.48 3.42 7.42
N HIS A 110 -5.96 4.42 6.70
CA HIS A 110 -4.99 5.35 7.27
C HIS A 110 -5.52 6.10 8.50
N ALA A 111 -6.84 6.36 8.54
CA ALA A 111 -7.46 7.10 9.62
C ALA A 111 -7.43 6.36 10.97
N PHE A 112 -7.56 5.03 10.98
CA PHE A 112 -7.63 4.22 12.22
C PHE A 112 -6.38 3.40 12.53
N LEU A 113 -5.40 3.30 11.61
CA LEU A 113 -4.09 2.70 11.89
C LEU A 113 -3.17 3.64 12.67
N GLY A 114 -1.90 3.27 12.85
CA GLY A 114 -0.89 4.07 13.57
C GLY A 114 -0.64 5.47 13.00
N LYS A 115 0.25 6.22 13.64
CA LYS A 115 0.58 7.60 13.23
C LYS A 115 1.18 7.66 11.84
N CYS A 116 2.16 6.80 11.55
CA CYS A 116 2.81 6.67 10.24
C CYS A 116 2.33 5.37 9.59
N VAL A 117 1.74 5.46 8.40
CA VAL A 117 1.25 4.30 7.65
C VAL A 117 1.94 4.22 6.30
N LEU A 118 2.51 3.07 6.00
CA LEU A 118 3.17 2.75 4.74
C LEU A 118 2.45 1.55 4.11
N HIS A 119 1.70 1.80 3.05
CA HIS A 119 1.10 0.76 2.23
C HIS A 119 1.88 0.63 0.92
N THR A 120 2.28 -0.59 0.60
CA THR A 120 3.06 -0.93 -0.59
C THR A 120 2.51 -2.17 -1.25
N HIS A 121 2.77 -2.31 -2.55
CA HIS A 121 2.50 -3.52 -3.30
C HIS A 121 3.78 -4.33 -3.43
N ALA A 122 4.43 -4.58 -2.28
CA ALA A 122 5.73 -5.20 -2.23
C ALA A 122 5.68 -6.59 -2.88
N VAL A 123 6.58 -6.82 -3.83
CA VAL A 123 6.64 -8.09 -4.59
C VAL A 123 6.86 -9.28 -3.66
N TYR A 124 7.51 -9.08 -2.51
CA TYR A 124 7.72 -10.10 -1.48
C TYR A 124 6.44 -10.45 -0.72
N ALA A 125 5.54 -9.49 -0.50
CA ALA A 125 4.23 -9.81 0.04
C ALA A 125 3.39 -10.51 -1.05
N ASN A 126 3.38 -9.97 -2.27
CA ASN A 126 2.57 -10.51 -3.36
C ASN A 126 3.02 -11.89 -3.84
N ILE A 127 4.31 -12.25 -3.77
CA ILE A 127 4.76 -13.61 -4.11
C ILE A 127 4.15 -14.66 -3.15
N LEU A 128 3.95 -14.30 -1.87
CA LEU A 128 3.26 -15.16 -0.92
C LEU A 128 1.75 -15.06 -1.14
N PHE A 129 1.17 -13.87 -1.04
CA PHE A 129 -0.27 -13.69 -0.92
C PHE A 129 -1.03 -13.67 -2.26
N CYS A 130 -0.34 -13.92 -3.38
CA CYS A 130 -0.94 -14.36 -4.64
C CYS A 130 -0.83 -15.88 -4.85
N SER A 131 -0.23 -16.62 -3.90
CA SER A 131 -0.04 -18.08 -3.95
C SER A 131 -0.92 -18.76 -2.90
N GLU A 132 -1.39 -19.98 -3.19
CA GLU A 132 -2.28 -20.73 -2.28
C GLU A 132 -1.58 -21.06 -0.94
N GLU A 133 -0.30 -21.38 -0.97
CA GLU A 133 0.51 -21.74 0.21
C GLU A 133 1.12 -20.52 0.93
N GLY A 134 0.77 -19.30 0.50
CA GLY A 134 1.39 -18.05 0.93
C GLY A 134 1.36 -17.81 2.43
N GLU A 135 0.22 -18.05 3.07
CA GLU A 135 0.04 -17.84 4.51
C GLU A 135 0.90 -18.80 5.35
N ASP A 136 0.95 -20.08 4.97
CA ASP A 136 1.79 -21.09 5.62
C ASP A 136 3.28 -20.77 5.51
N ILE A 137 3.70 -20.23 4.35
CA ILE A 137 5.07 -19.77 4.13
C ILE A 137 5.35 -18.52 4.98
N ALA A 138 4.43 -17.56 5.03
CA ALA A 138 4.58 -16.35 5.84
C ALA A 138 4.77 -16.67 7.33
N ILE A 139 4.00 -17.63 7.87
CA ILE A 139 4.15 -18.12 9.25
C ILE A 139 5.58 -18.63 9.51
N LYS A 140 6.17 -19.37 8.56
CA LYS A 140 7.52 -19.91 8.70
C LYS A 140 8.59 -18.82 8.54
N ALA A 141 8.43 -17.95 7.54
CA ALA A 141 9.37 -16.88 7.22
C ALA A 141 9.48 -15.82 8.33
N LEU A 142 8.35 -15.47 8.96
CA LEU A 142 8.28 -14.44 9.99
C LEU A 142 8.50 -14.97 11.41
N LYS A 143 8.61 -16.29 11.57
CA LYS A 143 8.79 -16.93 12.88
C LYS A 143 10.03 -16.40 13.58
N GLY A 144 9.85 -15.91 14.82
CA GLY A 144 10.94 -15.41 15.65
C GLY A 144 11.48 -14.05 15.25
N LYS A 145 10.89 -13.36 14.26
CA LYS A 145 11.27 -11.99 13.86
C LYS A 145 10.68 -10.91 14.78
N GLY A 146 9.81 -11.27 15.72
CA GLY A 146 9.18 -10.33 16.66
C GLY A 146 8.13 -9.41 16.01
N LEU A 147 7.60 -9.79 14.85
CA LEU A 147 6.64 -9.01 14.08
C LEU A 147 5.22 -9.47 14.39
N GLY A 148 4.38 -8.54 14.88
CA GLY A 148 2.94 -8.76 15.00
C GLY A 148 2.24 -8.46 13.68
N TYR A 149 1.44 -9.39 13.18
CA TYR A 149 0.75 -9.22 11.90
C TYR A 149 -0.63 -9.86 11.86
N VAL A 150 -1.46 -9.37 10.94
CA VAL A 150 -2.72 -10.02 10.54
C VAL A 150 -2.72 -10.23 9.03
N TYR A 151 -3.48 -11.23 8.57
CA TYR A 151 -3.74 -11.47 7.16
C TYR A 151 -5.21 -11.17 6.85
N ILE A 152 -5.44 -10.44 5.76
CA ILE A 152 -6.77 -10.13 5.22
C ILE A 152 -6.87 -10.84 3.86
N PRO A 153 -7.88 -11.71 3.63
CA PRO A 153 -8.10 -12.30 2.31
C PRO A 153 -8.38 -11.21 1.27
N TYR A 154 -8.34 -11.55 -0.02
CA TYR A 154 -8.61 -10.57 -1.07
C TYR A 154 -9.98 -9.92 -0.88
N ILE A 155 -9.96 -8.60 -0.77
CA ILE A 155 -11.13 -7.72 -0.77
C ILE A 155 -10.75 -6.54 -1.64
N ASP A 156 -11.65 -6.15 -2.55
CA ASP A 156 -11.43 -5.01 -3.43
C ASP A 156 -11.11 -3.74 -2.60
N PRO A 157 -10.14 -2.91 -3.06
CA PRO A 157 -9.81 -1.67 -2.39
C PRO A 157 -11.03 -0.75 -2.23
N GLY A 158 -11.26 -0.25 -1.02
CA GLY A 158 -12.43 0.59 -0.71
C GLY A 158 -12.95 0.40 0.71
N PHE A 159 -14.23 0.71 0.91
CA PHE A 159 -14.91 0.68 2.20
C PHE A 159 -14.84 -0.70 2.87
N ARG A 160 -15.11 -1.77 2.10
CA ARG A 160 -15.14 -3.14 2.65
C ARG A 160 -13.77 -3.59 3.15
N LEU A 161 -12.71 -3.28 2.39
CA LEU A 161 -11.34 -3.58 2.81
C LEU A 161 -10.97 -2.80 4.08
N ALA A 162 -11.24 -1.49 4.13
CA ALA A 162 -10.98 -0.69 5.32
C ALA A 162 -11.70 -1.25 6.55
N LEU A 163 -12.97 -1.64 6.43
CA LEU A 163 -13.70 -2.23 7.55
C LEU A 163 -13.11 -3.57 8.00
N ALA A 164 -12.69 -4.42 7.06
CA ALA A 164 -12.06 -5.70 7.39
C ALA A 164 -10.73 -5.52 8.12
N ILE A 165 -9.89 -4.58 7.65
CA ILE A 165 -8.64 -4.19 8.30
C ILE A 165 -8.93 -3.73 9.72
N LYS A 166 -9.87 -2.80 9.91
CA LYS A 166 -10.23 -2.28 11.25
C LYS A 166 -10.61 -3.41 12.22
N ARG A 167 -11.48 -4.32 11.79
CA ARG A 167 -11.93 -5.44 12.62
C ARG A 167 -10.75 -6.34 13.03
N ALA A 168 -9.91 -6.72 12.05
CA ALA A 168 -8.75 -7.56 12.30
C ALA A 168 -7.74 -6.90 13.25
N THR A 169 -7.46 -5.60 13.09
CA THR A 169 -6.55 -4.87 13.96
C THR A 169 -7.11 -4.69 15.37
N ASP A 170 -8.41 -4.40 15.49
CA ASP A 170 -9.08 -4.26 16.79
C ASP A 170 -9.08 -5.60 17.55
N ASP A 171 -9.34 -6.70 16.86
CA ASP A 171 -9.36 -8.03 17.47
C ASP A 171 -7.96 -8.51 17.84
N TYR A 172 -6.95 -8.24 16.99
CA TYR A 172 -5.55 -8.48 17.34
C TYR A 172 -5.13 -7.68 18.58
N LEU A 173 -5.48 -6.40 18.66
CA LEU A 173 -5.20 -5.55 19.81
C LEU A 173 -5.84 -6.10 21.09
N LYS A 174 -7.10 -6.51 21.04
CA LYS A 174 -7.79 -7.11 22.21
C LYS A 174 -7.10 -8.39 22.69
N GLN A 175 -6.60 -9.21 21.76
CA GLN A 175 -5.98 -10.50 22.08
C GLN A 175 -4.53 -10.36 22.58
N ASN A 176 -3.77 -9.40 22.05
CA ASN A 176 -2.32 -9.28 22.28
C ASN A 176 -1.93 -8.09 23.16
N GLY A 177 -2.84 -7.17 23.44
CA GLY A 177 -2.58 -5.93 24.19
C GLY A 177 -1.80 -4.86 23.41
N VAL A 178 -1.39 -5.16 22.18
CA VAL A 178 -0.70 -4.26 21.25
C VAL A 178 -1.27 -4.42 19.86
N ALA A 179 -1.29 -3.35 19.06
CA ALA A 179 -1.73 -3.41 17.66
C ALA A 179 -0.72 -4.21 16.83
N PRO A 180 -1.16 -4.88 15.73
CA PRO A 180 -0.21 -5.49 14.82
C PRO A 180 0.62 -4.39 14.14
N SER A 181 1.91 -4.62 13.91
CA SER A 181 2.76 -3.70 13.15
C SER A 181 2.57 -3.84 11.64
N LEU A 182 1.99 -4.97 11.20
CA LEU A 182 1.89 -5.38 9.81
C LEU A 182 0.51 -5.94 9.47
N ILE A 183 0.08 -5.72 8.24
CA ILE A 183 -1.17 -6.22 7.69
C ILE A 183 -0.87 -6.71 6.28
N PHE A 184 -1.03 -8.00 6.03
CA PHE A 184 -0.88 -8.58 4.70
C PHE A 184 -2.24 -8.65 4.02
N LEU A 185 -2.28 -8.25 2.74
CA LEU A 185 -3.50 -8.20 1.95
C LEU A 185 -3.38 -9.22 0.81
N GLY A 186 -4.30 -10.20 0.79
CA GLY A 186 -4.43 -11.17 -0.28
C GLY A 186 -4.48 -10.49 -1.63
N ASN A 187 -3.65 -10.95 -2.57
CA ASN A 187 -3.63 -10.47 -3.95
C ASN A 187 -3.52 -8.94 -4.10
N HIS A 188 -2.82 -8.26 -3.18
CA HIS A 188 -2.80 -6.80 -3.17
C HIS A 188 -1.46 -6.23 -2.67
N GLY A 189 -1.04 -6.57 -1.45
CA GLY A 189 0.22 -6.06 -0.92
C GLY A 189 0.32 -6.15 0.60
N MET A 190 0.93 -5.15 1.21
CA MET A 190 1.11 -5.08 2.65
C MET A 190 1.02 -3.65 3.18
N ILE A 191 0.65 -3.52 4.45
CA ILE A 191 0.64 -2.27 5.21
C ILE A 191 1.54 -2.46 6.42
N ALA A 192 2.44 -1.51 6.65
CA ALA A 192 3.14 -1.34 7.91
C ALA A 192 2.68 -0.04 8.58
N HIS A 193 2.59 -0.02 9.91
CA HIS A 193 2.33 1.21 10.64
C HIS A 193 2.93 1.23 12.05
N GLY A 194 3.14 2.43 12.57
CA GLY A 194 3.79 2.68 13.85
C GLY A 194 3.67 4.15 14.28
N ASP A 195 4.36 4.51 15.35
CA ASP A 195 4.32 5.86 15.91
C ASP A 195 5.32 6.79 15.22
N THR A 196 6.36 6.22 14.61
CA THR A 196 7.42 6.94 13.90
C THR A 196 7.63 6.39 12.48
N ALA A 197 8.27 7.19 11.62
CA ALA A 197 8.63 6.75 10.27
C ALA A 197 9.62 5.60 10.33
N GLU A 198 10.57 5.67 11.27
CA GLU A 198 11.63 4.70 11.50
C GLU A 198 11.06 3.33 11.89
N GLU A 199 10.12 3.27 12.83
CA GLU A 199 9.45 2.01 13.23
C GLU A 199 8.64 1.41 12.09
N THR A 200 7.87 2.25 11.37
CA THR A 200 7.07 1.81 10.23
C THR A 200 7.94 1.22 9.12
N ILE A 201 9.05 1.89 8.79
CA ILE A 201 10.02 1.41 7.79
C ILE A 201 10.67 0.11 8.28
N ALA A 202 11.11 0.05 9.54
CA ALA A 202 11.77 -1.13 10.08
C ALA A 202 10.87 -2.37 10.07
N ALA A 203 9.58 -2.22 10.43
CA ALA A 203 8.62 -3.33 10.38
C ALA A 203 8.40 -3.81 8.93
N HIS A 204 8.22 -2.88 8.00
CA HIS A 204 8.06 -3.16 6.57
C HIS A 204 9.28 -3.90 6.00
N GLU A 205 10.47 -3.36 6.25
CA GLU A 205 11.74 -3.90 5.77
C GLU A 205 12.01 -5.29 6.35
N ALA A 206 11.81 -5.46 7.66
CA ALA A 206 12.04 -6.74 8.34
C ALA A 206 11.17 -7.86 7.76
N ALA A 207 9.90 -7.57 7.46
CA ALA A 207 9.01 -8.53 6.81
C ALA A 207 9.47 -8.88 5.38
N CYS A 208 9.76 -7.87 4.55
CA CYS A 208 10.23 -8.08 3.19
C CYS A 208 11.54 -8.89 3.15
N ASN A 209 12.50 -8.54 4.00
CA ASN A 209 13.78 -9.23 4.09
C ASN A 209 13.61 -10.67 4.60
N ALA A 210 12.77 -10.89 5.61
CA ALA A 210 12.49 -12.24 6.10
C ALA A 210 11.89 -13.14 5.01
N ILE A 211 10.97 -12.62 4.21
CA ILE A 211 10.37 -13.37 3.09
C ILE A 211 11.42 -13.63 2.00
N ARG A 212 12.18 -12.60 1.61
CA ARG A 212 13.26 -12.72 0.61
C ARG A 212 14.30 -13.78 1.02
N GLU A 213 14.75 -13.73 2.27
CA GLU A 213 15.69 -14.68 2.87
C GLU A 213 15.12 -16.11 2.89
N TYR A 214 13.88 -16.27 3.35
CA TYR A 214 13.24 -17.59 3.48
C TYR A 214 13.08 -18.27 2.12
N LEU A 215 12.75 -17.51 1.09
CA LEU A 215 12.58 -18.00 -0.28
C LEU A 215 13.89 -18.10 -1.06
N GLY A 216 15.01 -17.62 -0.52
CA GLY A 216 16.31 -17.59 -1.21
C GLY A 216 16.29 -16.75 -2.49
N LEU A 217 15.56 -15.63 -2.48
CA LEU A 217 15.43 -14.76 -3.65
C LEU A 217 16.65 -13.84 -3.80
N ASP A 218 17.09 -13.66 -5.04
CA ASP A 218 18.09 -12.64 -5.41
C ASP A 218 17.53 -11.22 -5.26
N ASP A 219 18.41 -10.22 -5.41
CA ASP A 219 18.01 -8.82 -5.47
C ASP A 219 17.04 -8.56 -6.63
N PHE A 220 16.10 -7.64 -6.40
CA PHE A 220 15.14 -7.27 -7.42
C PHE A 220 15.85 -6.64 -8.63
N PRO A 221 15.58 -7.08 -9.87
CA PRO A 221 16.29 -6.59 -11.04
C PRO A 221 16.00 -5.10 -11.24
N THR A 222 17.04 -4.33 -11.55
CA THR A 222 16.87 -2.92 -11.91
C THR A 222 16.09 -2.81 -13.23
N PRO A 223 14.91 -2.17 -13.26
CA PRO A 223 14.17 -2.02 -14.49
C PRO A 223 14.92 -1.15 -15.49
N MET A 224 15.07 -1.65 -16.71
CA MET A 224 15.69 -0.95 -17.83
C MET A 224 14.74 -0.90 -19.01
N ILE A 225 14.64 0.27 -19.64
CA ILE A 225 13.82 0.51 -20.83
C ILE A 225 14.66 1.13 -21.94
N ARG A 226 14.35 0.78 -23.19
CA ARG A 226 14.86 1.48 -24.38
C ARG A 226 13.71 2.02 -25.21
N LYS A 227 13.95 3.14 -25.86
CA LYS A 227 13.03 3.71 -26.84
C LYS A 227 13.07 2.89 -28.14
N THR A 228 11.92 2.66 -28.74
CA THR A 228 11.75 2.00 -30.04
C THR A 228 11.05 2.96 -31.03
N ALA A 229 10.80 2.52 -32.28
CA ALA A 229 10.06 3.31 -33.24
C ALA A 229 8.61 3.54 -32.79
N ASP A 230 7.99 2.51 -32.20
CA ASP A 230 6.57 2.47 -31.86
C ASP A 230 6.29 2.65 -30.36
N GLY A 231 7.32 2.87 -29.54
CA GLY A 231 7.16 3.07 -28.09
C GLY A 231 8.41 2.77 -27.27
N PHE A 232 8.29 1.86 -26.31
CA PHE A 232 9.36 1.42 -25.42
C PHE A 232 9.41 -0.10 -25.32
N ALA A 233 10.60 -0.64 -25.13
CA ALA A 233 10.83 -2.06 -24.87
C ALA A 233 11.66 -2.24 -23.59
N SER A 234 11.41 -3.33 -22.87
CA SER A 234 12.21 -3.68 -21.69
C SER A 234 13.59 -4.21 -22.10
N ASP A 235 14.64 -3.60 -21.56
CA ASP A 235 16.02 -4.09 -21.60
C ASP A 235 16.41 -4.81 -20.29
N THR A 236 15.45 -5.00 -19.39
CA THR A 236 15.65 -5.74 -18.13
C THR A 236 16.01 -7.19 -18.44
N ALA A 237 17.23 -7.61 -18.13
CA ALA A 237 17.76 -8.93 -18.51
C ALA A 237 16.88 -10.09 -18.02
N TYR A 238 16.39 -10.00 -16.78
CA TYR A 238 15.46 -10.97 -16.21
C TYR A 238 14.19 -11.12 -17.06
N LEU A 239 13.52 -10.00 -17.39
CA LEU A 239 12.29 -10.03 -18.18
C LEU A 239 12.53 -10.58 -19.59
N ARG A 240 13.61 -10.16 -20.26
CA ARG A 240 13.97 -10.70 -21.58
C ARG A 240 14.19 -12.21 -21.55
N SER A 241 14.88 -12.70 -20.52
CA SER A 241 15.10 -14.14 -20.32
C SER A 241 13.81 -14.88 -19.97
N PHE A 242 12.92 -14.28 -19.17
CA PHE A 242 11.61 -14.83 -18.86
C PHE A 242 10.80 -15.00 -20.15
N PHE A 243 10.59 -13.93 -20.92
CA PHE A 243 9.84 -13.97 -22.17
C PHE A 243 10.37 -15.00 -23.17
N ALA A 244 11.69 -15.06 -23.35
CA ALA A 244 12.31 -16.02 -24.27
C ALA A 244 12.10 -17.48 -23.83
N ARG A 245 11.97 -17.76 -22.53
CA ARG A 245 11.82 -19.11 -21.99
C ARG A 245 10.37 -19.54 -21.80
N SER A 246 9.50 -18.62 -21.38
CA SER A 246 8.10 -18.91 -21.07
C SER A 246 7.20 -18.87 -22.31
N GLY A 247 7.62 -18.13 -23.35
CA GLY A 247 6.73 -17.82 -24.46
C GLY A 247 5.54 -16.95 -24.03
N ALA A 248 5.66 -16.25 -22.90
CA ALA A 248 4.60 -15.38 -22.40
C ALA A 248 4.30 -14.26 -23.41
N ASP A 249 3.03 -14.15 -23.76
CA ASP A 249 2.46 -13.13 -24.64
C ASP A 249 1.40 -12.31 -23.88
N GLU A 250 0.67 -11.46 -24.60
CA GLU A 250 -0.43 -10.69 -24.01
C GLU A 250 -1.47 -11.62 -23.36
N ALA A 251 -1.84 -12.71 -24.05
CA ALA A 251 -2.82 -13.69 -23.56
C ALA A 251 -2.36 -14.42 -22.29
N PHE A 252 -1.05 -14.58 -22.07
CA PHE A 252 -0.51 -15.09 -20.80
C PHE A 252 -0.88 -14.16 -19.64
N PHE A 253 -0.64 -12.86 -19.76
CA PHE A 253 -0.91 -11.90 -18.69
C PHE A 253 -2.39 -11.54 -18.54
N GLU A 254 -3.17 -11.62 -19.61
CA GLU A 254 -4.62 -11.42 -19.52
C GLU A 254 -5.31 -12.53 -18.73
N ARG A 255 -4.84 -13.77 -18.84
CA ARG A 255 -5.38 -14.93 -18.11
C ARG A 255 -4.95 -14.95 -16.64
N LEU A 256 -3.75 -14.47 -16.34
CA LEU A 256 -3.16 -14.51 -15.01
C LEU A 256 -3.28 -13.14 -14.33
N ARG A 257 -4.48 -12.76 -13.90
CA ARG A 257 -4.74 -11.51 -13.16
C ARG A 257 -4.61 -11.78 -11.67
N LEU A 258 -3.46 -11.47 -11.11
CA LEU A 258 -3.14 -11.86 -9.73
C LEU A 258 -3.35 -10.74 -8.72
N TYR A 259 -3.31 -9.47 -9.11
CA TYR A 259 -3.49 -8.34 -8.19
C TYR A 259 -3.95 -7.07 -8.93
N PRO A 260 -4.56 -6.07 -8.24
CA PRO A 260 -5.19 -4.91 -8.87
C PRO A 260 -4.30 -4.11 -9.83
N ASP A 261 -3.05 -3.83 -9.45
CA ASP A 261 -2.13 -3.03 -10.27
C ASP A 261 -1.83 -3.66 -11.62
N GLN A 262 -1.80 -4.99 -11.69
CA GLN A 262 -1.59 -5.70 -12.94
C GLN A 262 -2.67 -5.33 -13.98
N LEU A 263 -3.91 -5.10 -13.54
CA LEU A 263 -5.00 -4.67 -14.42
C LEU A 263 -4.80 -3.24 -14.91
N VAL A 264 -4.35 -2.35 -14.02
CA VAL A 264 -4.17 -0.92 -14.30
C VAL A 264 -2.99 -0.70 -15.27
N ASP A 265 -1.92 -1.46 -15.12
CA ASP A 265 -0.67 -1.25 -15.85
C ASP A 265 -0.56 -2.07 -17.13
N LEU A 266 -1.18 -3.26 -17.21
CA LEU A 266 -1.09 -4.10 -18.41
C LEU A 266 -2.26 -3.90 -19.39
N GLY A 267 -3.43 -3.44 -18.93
CA GLY A 267 -4.65 -3.36 -19.74
C GLY A 267 -4.52 -2.45 -20.98
N GLY A 268 -4.46 -3.04 -22.17
CA GLY A 268 -4.43 -2.34 -23.47
C GLY A 268 -3.15 -1.53 -23.74
N LYS A 269 -2.12 -1.70 -22.91
CA LYS A 269 -0.82 -1.00 -23.02
C LYS A 269 0.32 -1.93 -23.45
N MET A 270 0.08 -3.24 -23.46
CA MET A 270 0.99 -4.24 -24.03
C MET A 270 0.63 -4.44 -25.51
N GLY A 271 1.63 -4.41 -26.40
CA GLY A 271 1.44 -4.54 -27.84
C GLY A 271 2.77 -4.44 -28.58
#